data_AF-A0A2E5QGI6-F1
#
_entry.id   AF-A0A2E5QGI6-F1
#
_cell.length_a   1.000
_cell.length_b   1.000
_cell.length_c   1.000
_cell.angle_alpha   90.00
_cell.angle_beta   90.00
_cell.angle_gamma   90.00
#
_symmetry.space_group_name_H-M   'P 1'
#
loop_
_entity.id
_entity.type
_entity.pdbx_description
1 polymer ?
#
loop_
_entity_poly.entity_id
_entity_poly.type
_entity_poly.pdbx_seq_one_letter_code
_entity_poly.pdbx_strand_id
1 'polypeptide(L)'
;MENKYFKTKNISYILLALLFLISFLLIPQKIYSDDDGEDEIINGFISAIESTNENTILSITDNNGVIYDIIITSDTVLGLDNAVGERWIDRFSNDINESIKRLNDQQNMLSPITILHHSKYAHSITTKNSENLKTNLNYLFIVFALAWLSFFGYLIYLSRRLLNIKEEIKLLKSK
;
A
#
# COMPACT_ATOMS: atom_id res chain seq x y z
N MET A 1 -3.20 28.03 -49.35
CA MET A 1 -4.14 27.15 -48.60
C MET A 1 -3.30 26.04 -47.99
N GLU A 2 -2.77 26.24 -46.79
CA GLU A 2 -1.91 25.23 -46.17
C GLU A 2 -2.12 25.17 -44.65
N ASN A 3 -2.22 23.93 -44.17
CA ASN A 3 -1.92 23.50 -42.80
C ASN A 3 -2.87 23.83 -41.64
N LYS A 4 -4.17 23.53 -41.78
CA LYS A 4 -4.98 23.12 -40.60
C LYS A 4 -4.81 21.64 -40.22
N TYR A 5 -4.37 20.79 -41.16
CA TYR A 5 -4.26 19.33 -40.97
C TYR A 5 -2.97 18.86 -40.26
N PHE A 6 -1.90 19.67 -40.26
CA PHE A 6 -0.61 19.26 -39.67
C PHE A 6 -0.57 19.45 -38.15
N LYS A 7 -1.27 20.47 -37.63
CA LYS A 7 -1.29 20.78 -36.19
C LYS A 7 -2.16 19.78 -35.39
N THR A 8 -3.23 19.27 -35.99
CA THR A 8 -4.11 18.24 -35.37
C THR A 8 -3.43 16.87 -35.32
N LYS A 9 -2.56 16.55 -36.30
CA LYS A 9 -1.83 15.27 -36.34
C LYS A 9 -0.89 15.11 -35.14
N ASN A 10 -0.12 16.15 -34.80
CA ASN A 10 0.82 16.11 -33.67
C ASN A 10 0.12 16.02 -32.31
N ILE A 11 -1.03 16.68 -32.14
CA ILE A 11 -1.85 16.58 -30.93
C ILE A 11 -2.46 15.18 -30.80
N SER A 12 -2.87 14.58 -31.93
CA SER A 12 -3.36 13.19 -31.97
C SER A 12 -2.30 12.19 -31.50
N TYR A 13 -1.04 12.32 -31.95
CA TYR A 13 0.04 11.45 -31.48
C TYR A 13 0.34 11.60 -30.00
N ILE A 14 0.24 12.81 -29.44
CA ILE A 14 0.41 13.05 -28.00
C ILE A 14 -0.74 12.42 -27.21
N LEU A 15 -1.98 12.56 -27.69
CA LEU A 15 -3.16 11.95 -27.08
C LEU A 15 -3.10 10.41 -27.13
N LEU A 16 -2.62 9.87 -28.25
CA LEU A 16 -2.41 8.43 -28.42
C LEU A 16 -1.31 7.89 -27.51
N ALA A 17 -0.19 8.62 -27.38
CA ALA A 17 0.89 8.27 -26.46
C ALA A 17 0.46 8.35 -24.99
N LEU A 18 -0.37 9.33 -24.63
CA LEU A 18 -0.93 9.46 -23.29
C LEU A 18 -1.91 8.30 -23.00
N LEU A 19 -2.77 7.94 -23.95
CA LEU A 19 -3.65 6.78 -23.86
C LEU A 19 -2.86 5.48 -23.71
N PHE A 20 -1.77 5.33 -24.47
CA PHE A 20 -0.89 4.17 -24.39
C PHE A 20 -0.21 4.07 -23.01
N LEU A 21 0.24 5.21 -22.46
CA LEU A 21 0.85 5.29 -21.13
C LEU A 21 -0.16 4.97 -20.02
N ILE A 22 -1.40 5.45 -20.14
CA ILE A 22 -2.49 5.16 -19.19
C ILE A 22 -2.90 3.68 -19.27
N SER A 23 -2.94 3.09 -20.47
CA SER A 23 -3.18 1.64 -20.59
C SER A 23 -2.09 0.81 -19.94
N PHE A 24 -0.85 1.29 -19.86
CA PHE A 24 0.23 0.63 -19.12
C PHE A 24 0.06 0.73 -17.60
N LEU A 25 -0.55 1.82 -17.11
CA LEU A 25 -0.86 2.05 -15.69
C LEU A 25 -2.13 1.31 -15.23
N LEU A 26 -3.06 1.01 -16.14
CA LEU A 26 -4.31 0.29 -15.86
C LEU A 26 -4.18 -1.23 -15.96
N ILE A 27 -3.03 -1.76 -16.36
CA ILE A 27 -2.76 -3.19 -16.21
C ILE A 27 -2.78 -3.44 -14.70
N PRO A 28 -3.71 -4.27 -14.17
CA PRO A 28 -3.62 -4.68 -12.80
C PRO A 28 -2.23 -5.30 -12.65
N GLN A 29 -1.37 -4.67 -11.85
CA GLN A 29 -0.12 -5.28 -11.45
C GLN A 29 -0.56 -6.53 -10.71
N LYS A 30 -0.58 -7.67 -11.41
CA LYS A 30 -0.79 -8.98 -10.81
C LYS A 30 0.45 -9.17 -9.97
N ILE A 31 0.38 -8.75 -8.71
CA ILE A 31 1.30 -9.20 -7.69
C ILE A 31 1.18 -10.72 -7.78
N TYR A 32 2.27 -11.39 -8.11
CA TYR A 32 2.35 -12.83 -7.93
C TYR A 32 2.23 -13.06 -6.42
N SER A 33 0.99 -13.17 -5.96
CA SER A 33 0.66 -13.92 -4.76
C SER A 33 0.67 -15.36 -5.23
N ASP A 34 1.68 -16.11 -4.82
CA ASP A 34 1.74 -17.55 -5.03
C ASP A 34 0.46 -18.16 -4.42
N ASP A 35 -0.16 -19.03 -5.19
CA ASP A 35 -1.51 -19.57 -5.00
C ASP A 35 -1.48 -20.72 -3.99
N ASP A 36 -1.29 -20.40 -2.70
CA ASP A 36 -1.44 -21.36 -1.59
C ASP A 36 -2.06 -20.67 -0.36
N GLY A 37 -3.36 -20.39 -0.47
CA GLY A 37 -4.31 -19.91 0.56
C GLY A 37 -4.04 -18.51 1.13
N GLU A 38 -5.10 -17.71 1.23
CA GLU A 38 -4.98 -16.29 1.54
C GLU A 38 -4.36 -16.07 2.92
N ASP A 39 -3.24 -15.34 2.95
CA ASP A 39 -2.69 -14.81 4.20
C ASP A 39 -3.72 -13.87 4.83
N GLU A 40 -4.15 -14.21 6.04
CA GLU A 40 -5.08 -13.44 6.83
C GLU A 40 -4.33 -12.52 7.80
N ILE A 41 -5.00 -11.43 8.18
CA ILE A 41 -4.44 -10.40 9.05
C ILE A 41 -5.28 -10.32 10.32
N ILE A 42 -4.62 -10.52 11.46
CA ILE A 42 -5.20 -10.26 12.78
C ILE A 42 -4.54 -9.03 13.37
N ASN A 43 -5.36 -8.07 13.81
CA ASN A 43 -4.91 -6.91 14.57
C ASN A 43 -5.41 -7.05 16.01
N GLY A 44 -4.50 -6.95 16.98
CA GLY A 44 -4.85 -7.13 18.38
C GLY A 44 -3.66 -6.89 19.30
N PHE A 45 -3.71 -7.44 20.50
CA PHE A 45 -2.57 -7.49 21.42
C PHE A 45 -2.35 -8.92 21.90
N ILE A 46 -1.13 -9.21 22.35
CA ILE A 46 -0.80 -10.52 22.93
C ILE A 46 -1.46 -10.60 24.30
N SER A 47 -2.37 -11.54 24.50
CA SER A 47 -2.99 -11.80 25.80
C SER A 47 -2.27 -12.89 26.57
N ALA A 48 -1.77 -13.92 25.88
CA ALA A 48 -0.98 -15.00 26.49
C ALA A 48 0.11 -15.49 25.54
N ILE A 49 1.21 -15.99 26.13
CA ILE A 49 2.29 -16.68 25.42
C ILE A 49 2.51 -18.01 26.12
N GLU A 50 2.30 -19.10 25.40
CA GLU A 50 2.56 -20.45 25.88
C GLU A 50 3.72 -21.05 25.08
N SER A 51 4.88 -21.16 25.72
CA SER A 51 6.04 -21.82 25.13
C SER A 51 6.13 -23.25 25.66
N THR A 52 5.93 -24.21 24.77
CA THR A 52 6.27 -25.63 25.03
C THR A 52 7.65 -25.94 24.46
N ASN A 53 8.16 -27.15 24.71
CA ASN A 53 9.45 -27.59 24.15
C ASN A 53 9.47 -27.67 22.62
N GLU A 54 8.29 -27.76 21.99
CA GLU A 54 8.16 -27.96 20.54
C GLU A 54 7.62 -26.73 19.83
N ASN A 55 6.64 -26.04 20.42
CA ASN A 55 5.94 -24.90 19.79
C ASN A 55 5.74 -23.75 20.77
N THR A 56 5.80 -22.52 20.25
CA THR A 56 5.31 -21.31 20.94
C THR A 56 3.96 -20.93 20.37
N ILE A 57 2.96 -20.78 21.23
CA ILE A 57 1.60 -20.36 20.88
C ILE A 57 1.37 -18.97 21.46
N LEU A 58 0.88 -18.04 20.66
CA LEU A 58 0.34 -16.77 21.17
C LEU A 58 -1.17 -16.80 21.10
N SER A 59 -1.80 -16.40 22.19
CA SER A 59 -3.20 -16.00 22.18
C SER A 59 -3.28 -14.50 21.95
N ILE A 60 -4.06 -14.10 20.95
CA ILE A 60 -4.18 -12.73 20.46
C ILE A 60 -5.61 -12.29 20.65
N THR A 61 -5.81 -11.21 21.39
CA THR A 61 -7.15 -10.64 21.58
C THR A 61 -7.33 -9.47 20.62
N ASP A 62 -8.36 -9.53 19.77
CA ASP A 62 -8.69 -8.45 18.83
C ASP A 62 -9.51 -7.33 19.50
N ASN A 63 -9.82 -6.29 18.73
CA ASN A 63 -10.62 -5.15 19.17
C ASN A 63 -12.08 -5.49 19.54
N ASN A 64 -12.56 -6.67 19.15
CA ASN A 64 -13.90 -7.17 19.43
C ASN A 64 -13.91 -8.13 20.64
N GLY A 65 -12.75 -8.40 21.24
CA GLY A 65 -12.58 -9.35 22.34
C GLY A 65 -12.56 -10.81 21.88
N VAL A 66 -12.41 -11.09 20.58
CA VAL A 66 -12.21 -12.44 20.05
C VAL A 66 -10.75 -12.84 20.24
N ILE A 67 -10.52 -14.07 20.69
CA ILE A 67 -9.20 -14.62 20.95
C ILE A 67 -8.82 -15.58 19.83
N TYR A 68 -7.63 -15.40 19.27
CA TYR A 68 -7.04 -16.26 18.25
C TYR A 68 -5.75 -16.89 18.76
N ASP A 69 -5.63 -18.21 18.66
CA ASP A 69 -4.40 -18.92 18.99
C ASP A 69 -3.57 -19.15 17.73
N ILE A 70 -2.38 -18.55 17.71
CA ILE A 70 -1.46 -18.58 16.58
C ILE A 70 -0.16 -19.27 16.98
N ILE A 71 0.27 -20.23 16.16
CA ILE A 71 1.51 -20.98 16.34
C ILE A 71 2.66 -20.23 15.66
N ILE A 72 3.72 -19.94 16.43
CA ILE A 72 5.00 -19.46 15.88
C ILE A 72 5.78 -20.65 15.35
N THR A 73 6.33 -20.50 14.15
CA THR A 73 7.26 -21.46 13.56
C THR A 73 8.67 -20.87 13.53
N SER A 74 9.68 -21.70 13.25
CA SER A 74 11.06 -21.23 13.07
C SER A 74 11.17 -20.10 12.05
N ASP A 75 10.30 -20.08 11.06
CA ASP A 75 10.36 -19.18 9.92
C ASP A 75 9.61 -17.87 10.12
N THR A 76 8.86 -17.75 11.21
CA THR A 76 8.11 -16.52 11.53
C THR A 76 9.07 -15.34 11.67
N VAL A 77 8.78 -14.25 10.95
CA VAL A 77 9.53 -13.00 11.05
C VAL A 77 8.90 -12.07 12.08
N LEU A 78 9.69 -11.62 13.05
CA LEU A 78 9.30 -10.67 14.07
C LEU A 78 9.82 -9.29 13.72
N GLY A 79 8.95 -8.29 13.72
CA GLY A 79 9.28 -6.88 13.51
C GLY A 79 8.71 -6.03 14.64
N LEU A 80 9.36 -6.05 15.79
CA LEU A 80 8.85 -5.51 17.05
C LEU A 80 9.58 -4.22 17.44
N ASP A 81 8.81 -3.20 17.81
CA ASP A 81 9.35 -1.95 18.32
C ASP A 81 9.53 -2.04 19.86
N ASN A 82 10.61 -1.47 20.38
CA ASN A 82 10.78 -1.34 21.83
C ASN A 82 10.06 -0.08 22.37
N ALA A 83 10.10 0.13 23.69
CA ALA A 83 9.46 1.26 24.35
C ALA A 83 9.98 2.65 23.89
N VAL A 84 11.17 2.72 23.28
CA VAL A 84 11.74 3.96 22.74
C VAL A 84 11.50 4.11 21.24
N GLY A 85 10.78 3.18 20.61
CA GLY A 85 10.42 3.20 19.18
C GLY A 85 11.51 2.71 18.24
N GLU A 86 12.57 2.07 18.74
CA GLU A 86 13.55 1.39 17.91
C GLU A 86 12.99 0.05 17.43
N ARG A 87 13.11 -0.17 16.11
CA ARG A 87 12.60 -1.38 15.47
C ARG A 87 13.65 -2.47 15.47
N TRP A 88 13.28 -3.61 16.04
CA TRP A 88 14.03 -4.86 15.94
C TRP A 88 13.35 -5.78 14.93
N ILE A 89 14.12 -6.34 13.99
CA ILE A 89 13.62 -7.27 12.97
C ILE A 89 14.50 -8.50 12.95
N ASP A 90 13.91 -9.67 13.19
CA ASP A 90 14.63 -10.93 13.12
C ASP A 90 13.68 -12.11 12.85
N ARG A 91 14.24 -13.28 12.53
CA ARG A 91 13.50 -14.53 12.44
C ARG A 91 13.46 -15.21 13.81
N PHE A 92 12.32 -15.81 14.16
CA PHE A 92 12.11 -16.45 15.46
C PHE A 92 13.19 -17.48 15.82
N SER A 93 13.64 -18.26 14.83
CA SER A 93 14.68 -19.29 15.04
C SER A 93 16.09 -18.75 15.30
N ASN A 94 16.38 -17.49 14.97
CA ASN A 94 17.75 -16.96 15.04
C ASN A 94 18.20 -16.79 16.50
N ASP A 95 17.32 -16.26 17.34
CA ASP A 95 17.49 -16.21 18.79
C ASP A 95 16.12 -16.36 19.47
N ILE A 96 15.80 -17.61 19.85
CA ILE A 96 14.51 -17.95 20.46
C ILE A 96 14.33 -17.21 21.80
N ASN A 97 15.40 -17.07 22.58
CA ASN A 97 15.30 -16.45 23.91
C ASN A 97 15.05 -14.95 23.80
N GLU A 98 15.80 -14.25 22.94
CA GLU A 98 15.57 -12.83 22.69
C GLU A 98 14.19 -12.62 22.02
N SER A 99 13.78 -13.49 21.09
CA SER A 99 12.46 -13.43 20.46
C SER A 99 11.32 -13.55 21.47
N ILE A 100 11.37 -14.56 22.35
CA ILE A 100 10.37 -14.75 23.41
C ILE A 100 10.38 -13.57 24.38
N LYS A 101 11.55 -13.07 24.76
CA LYS A 101 11.65 -11.88 25.61
C LYS A 101 10.98 -10.67 24.96
N ARG A 102 11.25 -10.41 23.68
CA ARG A 102 10.62 -9.29 22.94
C ARG A 102 9.11 -9.45 22.83
N LEU A 103 8.60 -10.66 22.64
CA LEU A 103 7.16 -10.92 22.64
C LEU A 103 6.54 -10.68 24.03
N ASN A 104 7.21 -11.11 25.10
CA ASN A 104 6.80 -10.80 26.47
C ASN A 104 6.80 -9.29 26.75
N ASP A 105 7.80 -8.56 26.25
CA ASP A 105 7.82 -7.10 26.33
C ASP A 105 6.56 -6.50 25.66
N GLN A 106 6.20 -6.97 24.45
CA GLN A 106 4.97 -6.53 23.78
C GLN A 106 3.70 -6.89 24.56
N GLN A 107 3.63 -8.09 25.13
CA GLN A 107 2.51 -8.52 25.97
C GLN A 107 2.36 -7.61 27.20
N ASN A 108 3.46 -7.36 27.92
CA ASN A 108 3.47 -6.50 29.12
C ASN A 108 3.10 -5.06 28.80
N MET A 109 3.48 -4.57 27.63
CA MET A 109 3.12 -3.24 27.15
C MET A 109 1.68 -3.16 26.61
N LEU A 110 1.02 -4.31 26.41
CA LEU A 110 -0.25 -4.42 25.68
C LEU A 110 -0.16 -3.70 24.33
N SER A 111 1.01 -3.80 23.69
CA SER A 111 1.28 -3.13 22.42
C SER A 111 0.36 -3.70 21.34
N PRO A 112 -0.26 -2.84 20.52
CA PRO A 112 -0.97 -3.32 19.34
C PRO A 112 0.03 -3.99 18.40
N ILE A 113 -0.32 -5.19 17.96
CA ILE A 113 0.43 -5.95 16.99
C ILE A 113 -0.48 -6.41 15.86
N THR A 114 0.14 -6.61 14.72
CA THR A 114 -0.47 -7.23 13.56
C THR A 114 0.25 -8.51 13.24
N ILE A 115 -0.53 -9.56 13.00
CA ILE A 115 -0.05 -10.87 12.63
C ILE A 115 -0.56 -11.17 11.23
N LEU A 116 0.38 -11.50 10.35
CA LEU A 116 0.10 -12.15 9.08
C LEU A 116 0.22 -13.64 9.31
N HIS A 117 -0.86 -14.38 9.09
CA HIS A 117 -0.89 -15.82 9.29
C HIS A 117 -1.59 -16.52 8.14
N HIS A 118 -1.19 -17.76 7.91
CA HIS A 118 -1.93 -18.68 7.06
C HIS A 118 -2.49 -19.79 7.95
N SER A 119 -3.81 -19.96 7.94
CA SER A 119 -4.50 -20.84 8.87
C SER A 119 -4.15 -20.49 10.33
N LYS A 120 -3.41 -21.35 11.04
CA LYS A 120 -3.00 -21.13 12.44
C LYS A 120 -1.52 -20.76 12.61
N TYR A 121 -0.76 -20.62 11.52
CA TYR A 121 0.68 -20.45 11.58
C TYR A 121 1.08 -19.02 11.24
N ALA A 122 1.85 -18.38 12.12
CA ALA A 122 2.34 -17.03 11.89
C ALA A 122 3.42 -17.00 10.80
N HIS A 123 3.21 -16.19 9.77
CA HIS A 123 4.24 -15.83 8.81
C HIS A 123 5.04 -14.62 9.29
N SER A 124 4.35 -13.59 9.79
CA SER A 124 5.02 -12.42 10.38
C SER A 124 4.22 -11.79 11.51
N ILE A 125 4.92 -11.21 12.48
CA ILE A 125 4.35 -10.48 13.61
C ILE A 125 5.02 -9.11 13.68
N THR A 126 4.24 -8.03 13.67
CA THR A 126 4.77 -6.66 13.64
C THR A 126 3.99 -5.73 14.57
N THR A 127 4.65 -4.78 15.20
CA THR A 127 4.01 -3.74 16.05
C THR A 127 3.30 -2.63 15.26
N LYS A 128 3.32 -2.72 13.93
CA LYS A 128 2.58 -1.79 13.06
C LYS A 128 1.23 -2.37 12.70
N ASN A 129 0.16 -1.64 13.04
CA ASN A 129 -1.17 -1.87 12.48
C ASN A 129 -1.11 -1.85 10.96
N SER A 130 -1.23 -3.01 10.32
CA SER A 130 -1.55 -3.09 8.89
C SER A 130 -3.07 -3.07 8.71
N GLU A 131 -3.70 -1.96 9.09
CA GLU A 131 -5.10 -1.73 8.72
C GLU A 131 -5.21 -1.65 7.20
N ASN A 132 -5.91 -2.62 6.60
CA ASN A 132 -6.55 -2.58 5.27
C ASN A 132 -5.92 -1.62 4.24
N LEU A 133 -4.60 -1.76 4.01
CA LEU A 133 -3.88 -0.94 3.04
C LEU A 133 -4.49 -1.06 1.64
N LYS A 134 -5.03 -2.24 1.29
CA LYS A 134 -5.74 -2.48 0.01
C LYS A 134 -6.90 -1.49 -0.21
N THR A 135 -7.73 -1.24 0.79
CA THR A 135 -8.93 -0.40 0.65
C THR A 135 -8.55 1.08 0.56
N ASN A 136 -7.59 1.51 1.37
CA ASN A 136 -7.15 2.90 1.41
C ASN A 136 -6.33 3.31 0.17
N LEU A 137 -5.59 2.38 -0.43
CA LEU A 137 -4.79 2.67 -1.63
C LEU A 137 -5.67 2.95 -2.87
N ASN A 138 -6.78 2.22 -3.01
CA ASN A 138 -7.75 2.46 -4.09
C ASN A 138 -8.39 3.85 -3.97
N TYR A 139 -8.76 4.28 -2.76
CA TYR A 139 -9.31 5.61 -2.53
C TYR A 139 -8.30 6.71 -2.90
N LEU A 140 -7.04 6.57 -2.46
CA LEU A 140 -5.97 7.51 -2.79
C LEU A 140 -5.76 7.59 -4.31
N PHE A 141 -5.80 6.46 -5.01
CA PHE A 141 -5.66 6.42 -6.46
C PHE A 141 -6.82 7.13 -7.18
N ILE A 142 -8.07 6.92 -6.74
CA ILE A 142 -9.25 7.60 -7.33
C ILE A 142 -9.16 9.11 -7.15
N VAL A 143 -8.85 9.57 -5.94
CA VAL A 143 -8.71 11.01 -5.65
C VAL A 143 -7.59 11.62 -6.48
N PHE A 144 -6.45 10.93 -6.58
CA PHE A 144 -5.34 11.35 -7.44
C PHE A 144 -5.75 11.43 -8.91
N ALA A 145 -6.41 10.41 -9.44
CA ALA A 145 -6.86 10.37 -10.85
C ALA A 145 -7.83 11.51 -11.17
N LEU A 146 -8.75 11.83 -10.25
CA LEU A 146 -9.70 12.93 -10.40
C LEU A 146 -9.00 14.29 -10.42
N ALA A 147 -8.06 14.51 -9.50
CA ALA A 147 -7.25 15.72 -9.45
C ALA A 147 -6.39 15.87 -10.72
N TRP A 148 -5.78 14.76 -11.17
CA TRP A 148 -4.99 14.70 -12.40
C TRP A 148 -5.83 15.06 -13.63
N LEU A 149 -6.99 14.43 -13.82
CA LEU A 149 -7.90 14.75 -14.92
C LEU A 149 -8.35 16.21 -14.90
N SER A 150 -8.66 16.74 -13.72
CA SER A 150 -9.05 18.15 -13.56
C SER A 150 -7.91 19.10 -13.94
N PHE A 151 -6.68 18.81 -13.50
CA PHE A 151 -5.50 19.60 -13.81
C PHE A 151 -5.21 19.63 -15.30
N PHE A 152 -5.19 18.47 -15.96
CA PHE A 152 -4.94 18.40 -17.40
C PHE A 152 -6.10 18.96 -18.22
N GLY A 153 -7.34 18.75 -17.80
CA GLY A 153 -8.51 19.38 -18.40
C GLY A 153 -8.40 20.91 -18.37
N TYR A 154 -7.98 21.48 -17.24
CA TYR A 154 -7.74 22.91 -17.11
C TYR A 154 -6.59 23.39 -18.00
N LEU A 155 -5.46 22.66 -18.06
CA LEU A 155 -4.34 22.99 -18.95
C LEU A 155 -4.77 23.03 -20.43
N ILE A 156 -5.57 22.07 -20.89
CA ILE A 156 -6.09 22.04 -22.25
C ILE A 156 -7.00 23.25 -22.52
N TYR A 157 -7.90 23.56 -21.58
CA TYR A 157 -8.77 24.73 -21.67
C TYR A 157 -7.95 26.03 -21.80
N LEU A 158 -6.97 26.22 -20.92
CA LEU A 158 -6.10 27.40 -20.92
C LEU A 158 -5.28 27.50 -22.22
N SER A 159 -4.79 26.37 -22.73
CA SER A 159 -4.03 26.32 -23.98
C SER A 159 -4.87 26.76 -25.18
N ARG A 160 -6.15 26.37 -25.24
CA ARG A 160 -7.08 26.82 -26.28
C ARG A 160 -7.36 28.31 -26.16
N ARG A 161 -7.60 28.81 -24.94
CA ARG A 161 -7.83 30.24 -24.69
C ARG A 161 -6.64 31.10 -25.10
N LEU A 162 -5.42 30.67 -24.78
CA LEU A 162 -4.18 31.35 -25.17
C LEU A 162 -4.00 31.41 -26.69
N LEU A 163 -4.40 30.38 -27.43
CA LEU A 163 -4.33 30.37 -28.90
C LEU A 163 -5.29 31.38 -29.52
N ASN A 164 -6.55 31.41 -29.05
CA ASN A 164 -7.55 32.35 -29.56
C ASN A 164 -7.12 33.81 -29.35
N ILE A 165 -6.64 34.15 -28.15
CA ILE A 165 -6.15 35.50 -27.83
C ILE A 165 -4.96 35.88 -28.73
N LYS A 166 -4.04 34.94 -29.01
CA LYS A 166 -2.91 35.19 -29.92
C LYS A 166 -3.37 35.44 -31.36
N GLU A 167 -4.41 34.75 -31.83
CA GLU A 167 -4.98 34.97 -33.16
C GLU A 167 -5.66 36.34 -33.26
N GLU A 168 -6.44 36.73 -32.24
CA GLU A 168 -7.08 38.05 -32.16
C GLU A 168 -6.05 39.20 -32.18
N ILE A 169 -4.98 39.11 -31.38
CA ILE A 169 -3.90 40.10 -31.37
C ILE A 169 -3.21 40.19 -32.73
N LYS A 170 -2.99 39.05 -33.41
CA LYS A 170 -2.36 39.03 -34.73
C LYS A 170 -3.22 39.73 -35.79
N LEU A 171 -4.53 39.54 -35.75
CA LEU A 171 -5.48 40.22 -36.64
C LEU A 171 -5.53 41.73 -36.40
N LEU A 172 -5.47 42.16 -35.13
CA LEU A 172 -5.45 43.58 -34.79
C LEU A 172 -4.14 44.27 -35.17
N LYS A 173 -3.01 43.56 -35.10
CA LYS A 173 -1.69 44.10 -35.49
C LYS A 173 -1.48 44.13 -37.01
N SER A 174 -2.24 43.36 -37.79
CA SER A 174 -2.15 43.35 -39.25
C SER A 174 -3.09 44.35 -39.94
N LYS A 175 -3.82 45.15 -39.16
CA LYS A 175 -4.69 46.23 -39.62
C LYS A 175 -4.02 47.56 -39.34
#